data_AF-A0AAN9AV80-F1
#
_entry.id   AF-A0AAN9AV80-F1
#
_cell.length_a   1.000
_cell.length_b   1.000
_cell.length_c   1.000
_cell.angle_alpha   90.00
_cell.angle_beta   90.00
_cell.angle_gamma   90.00
#
_symmetry.space_group_name_H-M   'P 1'
#
loop_
_entity.id
_entity.type
_entity.pdbx_description
1 polymer ?
#
loop_
_entity_poly.entity_id
_entity_poly.type
_entity_poly.pdbx_seq_one_letter_code
_entity_poly.pdbx_strand_id
1 'polypeptide(L)'
;MEGGGGPTPRSFFVSQFRGGGRFSDRRGRGGGRGGGGGGGGGPKDQDVMDPGNPSFDGKRMRKAIHRKTVDYNPSVIHYLENRVFQRDRRDRRAIQPDATYAAHLMPPSAMLDKPMNCVTTKFVRTSTNKFRCPIFCLAWTPEGRRLVTGASSGEFTLWNGLTFNFETILQV
;
A
#
# COMPACT_ATOMS: atom_id res chain seq x y z
N MET A 1 -33.01 24.70 24.65
CA MET A 1 -32.22 25.27 23.53
C MET A 1 -31.02 24.37 23.35
N GLU A 2 -31.16 23.40 22.44
CA GLU A 2 -30.21 22.33 22.21
C GLU A 2 -28.98 22.85 21.45
N GLY A 3 -27.79 22.48 21.92
CA GLY A 3 -26.51 22.76 21.28
C GLY A 3 -26.30 21.81 20.10
N GLY A 4 -26.34 22.36 18.88
CA GLY A 4 -26.08 21.64 17.65
C GLY A 4 -24.61 21.25 17.50
N GLY A 5 -24.29 19.99 17.80
CA GLY A 5 -23.07 19.34 17.36
C GLY A 5 -23.12 19.09 15.86
N GLY A 6 -22.45 19.94 15.08
CA GLY A 6 -22.29 19.74 13.64
C GLY A 6 -21.56 18.43 13.34
N PRO A 7 -21.87 17.75 12.23
CA PRO A 7 -21.27 16.46 11.91
C PRO A 7 -19.78 16.66 11.63
N THR A 8 -18.94 15.96 12.37
CA THR A 8 -17.52 15.80 12.05
C THR A 8 -17.40 15.15 10.67
N PRO A 9 -16.62 15.70 9.73
CA PRO A 9 -16.47 15.10 8.41
C PRO A 9 -15.71 13.78 8.58
N ARG A 10 -16.47 12.68 8.53
CA ARG A 10 -15.89 11.34 8.39
C ARG A 10 -15.13 11.32 7.07
N SER A 11 -13.81 11.20 7.16
CA SER A 11 -12.92 11.05 6.01
C SER A 11 -13.38 9.85 5.19
N PHE A 12 -14.03 10.12 4.07
CA PHE A 12 -14.43 9.10 3.11
C PHE A 12 -13.18 8.62 2.38
N PHE A 13 -12.85 7.34 2.54
CA PHE A 13 -11.94 6.65 1.64
C PHE A 13 -12.58 5.33 1.22
N VAL A 14 -12.76 5.15 -0.09
CA VAL A 14 -13.25 3.90 -0.67
C VAL A 14 -12.06 2.96 -0.81
N SER A 15 -11.99 1.93 0.04
CA SER A 15 -11.12 0.78 -0.25
C SER A 15 -11.85 -0.14 -1.23
N GLN A 16 -11.45 -0.16 -2.51
CA GLN A 16 -11.84 -1.25 -3.39
C GLN A 16 -11.15 -2.53 -2.92
N PHE A 17 -11.89 -3.42 -2.25
CA PHE A 17 -11.55 -4.83 -2.21
C PHE A 17 -11.98 -5.45 -3.55
N ARG A 18 -11.03 -5.67 -4.45
CA ARG A 18 -11.26 -6.61 -5.55
C ARG A 18 -11.14 -8.02 -4.97
N GLY A 19 -12.29 -8.70 -4.88
CA GLY A 19 -12.34 -10.15 -4.73
C GLY A 19 -11.45 -10.82 -5.76
N GLY A 20 -10.81 -11.92 -5.37
CA GLY A 20 -9.79 -12.62 -6.15
C GLY A 20 -10.29 -13.10 -7.51
N GLY A 21 -10.21 -12.25 -8.52
CA GLY A 21 -10.28 -12.62 -9.93
C GLY A 21 -8.87 -12.73 -10.48
N ARG A 22 -8.47 -13.93 -10.89
CA ARG A 22 -7.20 -14.18 -11.59
C ARG A 22 -7.16 -13.34 -12.87
N PHE A 23 -6.36 -12.27 -12.87
CA PHE A 23 -5.92 -11.65 -14.11
C PHE A 23 -4.94 -12.62 -14.77
N SER A 24 -5.42 -13.38 -15.76
CA SER A 24 -4.57 -14.18 -16.62
C SER A 24 -3.77 -13.22 -17.51
N ASP A 25 -2.49 -13.05 -17.21
CA ASP A 25 -1.54 -12.35 -18.09
C ASP A 25 -1.30 -13.25 -19.31
N ARG A 26 -2.15 -13.12 -20.35
CA ARG A 26 -1.86 -13.67 -21.68
C ARG A 26 -0.84 -12.76 -22.34
N ARG A 27 0.45 -13.06 -22.16
CA ARG A 27 1.48 -12.68 -23.12
C ARG A 27 2.10 -13.92 -23.73
N GLY A 28 2.18 -13.89 -25.05
CA GLY A 28 2.39 -15.04 -25.90
C GLY A 28 3.83 -15.46 -26.09
N ARG A 29 3.93 -16.71 -26.55
CA ARG A 29 4.82 -17.28 -27.58
C ARG A 29 6.34 -17.09 -27.48
N GLY A 30 7.00 -18.26 -27.41
CA GLY A 30 8.37 -18.57 -27.82
C GLY A 30 8.89 -19.68 -26.91
N GLY A 31 8.99 -20.97 -27.28
CA GLY A 31 9.36 -21.56 -28.56
C GLY A 31 10.85 -21.92 -28.52
N GLY A 32 11.21 -23.04 -27.86
CA GLY A 32 12.60 -23.51 -27.76
C GLY A 32 12.66 -24.97 -27.34
N ARG A 33 13.00 -25.85 -28.28
CA ARG A 33 13.17 -27.30 -28.16
C ARG A 33 14.56 -27.66 -27.62
N GLY A 34 14.64 -28.85 -27.03
CA GLY A 34 15.87 -29.61 -26.75
C GLY A 34 15.74 -30.29 -25.39
N GLY A 35 15.95 -31.59 -25.19
CA GLY A 35 16.50 -32.70 -25.98
C GLY A 35 16.82 -33.77 -24.92
N GLY A 36 16.41 -35.02 -25.14
CA GLY A 36 16.32 -36.07 -24.11
C GLY A 36 17.61 -36.79 -23.70
N GLY A 37 17.42 -37.82 -22.86
CA GLY A 37 18.40 -38.83 -22.42
C GLY A 37 18.84 -38.61 -20.96
N GLY A 38 18.81 -39.55 -20.01
CA GLY A 38 18.63 -41.00 -20.04
C GLY A 38 19.74 -41.68 -19.21
N GLY A 39 19.40 -42.21 -18.02
CA GLY A 39 20.05 -43.36 -17.39
C GLY A 39 21.26 -43.15 -16.46
N GLY A 40 21.29 -43.92 -15.35
CA GLY A 40 22.53 -44.38 -14.70
C GLY A 40 22.61 -44.13 -13.19
N GLY A 41 22.33 -45.15 -12.37
CA GLY A 41 22.65 -45.19 -10.94
C GLY A 41 24.09 -45.66 -10.68
N GLY A 42 24.69 -45.17 -9.59
CA GLY A 42 26.02 -45.50 -9.09
C GLY A 42 26.37 -44.63 -7.86
N PRO A 43 27.28 -45.06 -6.97
CA PRO A 43 27.21 -44.78 -5.52
C PRO A 43 27.61 -43.35 -5.13
N LYS A 44 27.11 -42.92 -3.96
CA LYS A 44 27.36 -41.62 -3.34
C LYS A 44 28.74 -41.60 -2.70
N ASP A 45 29.73 -41.08 -3.42
CA ASP A 45 31.05 -40.79 -2.87
C ASP A 45 31.13 -39.33 -2.35
N GLN A 46 31.26 -39.26 -1.03
CA GLN A 46 32.07 -38.34 -0.22
C GLN A 46 32.11 -36.85 -0.61
N ASP A 47 31.53 -36.02 0.26
CA ASP A 47 31.64 -34.57 0.27
C ASP A 47 33.10 -34.12 0.39
N VAL A 48 33.77 -33.93 -0.74
CA VAL A 48 35.05 -33.22 -0.80
C VAL A 48 34.79 -31.76 -0.45
N MET A 49 35.25 -31.34 0.73
CA MET A 49 35.29 -29.94 1.15
C MET A 49 36.22 -29.16 0.22
N ASP A 50 35.64 -28.42 -0.74
CA ASP A 50 36.35 -27.40 -1.53
C ASP A 50 36.67 -26.19 -0.62
N PRO A 51 37.95 -25.89 -0.32
CA PRO A 51 38.32 -24.82 0.61
C PRO A 51 38.14 -23.41 0.02
N GLY A 52 37.68 -23.27 -1.23
CA GLY A 52 37.60 -22.00 -1.95
C GLY A 52 36.23 -21.33 -2.04
N ASN A 53 35.15 -21.99 -1.61
CA ASN A 53 33.80 -21.45 -1.76
C ASN A 53 33.26 -20.97 -0.39
N PRO A 54 33.05 -19.67 -0.16
CA PRO A 54 32.44 -19.21 1.08
C PRO A 54 31.01 -19.74 1.15
N SER A 55 30.81 -20.77 1.96
CA SER A 55 29.51 -21.32 2.33
C SER A 55 28.57 -20.19 2.72
N PHE A 56 27.62 -19.90 1.83
CA PHE A 56 26.66 -18.83 1.97
C PHE A 56 25.62 -19.22 3.04
N ASP A 57 25.77 -18.70 4.27
CA ASP A 57 24.93 -18.97 5.46
C ASP A 57 23.50 -18.39 5.37
N GLY A 58 22.80 -18.58 4.24
CA GLY A 58 21.34 -18.50 4.13
C GLY A 58 20.64 -17.17 4.44
N LYS A 59 21.29 -16.18 5.04
CA LYS A 59 20.74 -14.86 5.33
C LYS A 59 21.07 -13.95 4.16
N ARG A 60 20.44 -14.25 3.02
CA ARG A 60 20.45 -13.41 1.84
C ARG A 60 20.13 -11.97 2.28
N MET A 61 21.14 -11.10 2.24
CA MET A 61 20.95 -9.68 2.57
C MET A 61 19.80 -9.15 1.73
N ARG A 62 18.72 -8.75 2.40
CA ARG A 62 17.57 -8.18 1.72
C ARG A 62 17.97 -6.75 1.33
N LYS A 63 18.06 -6.47 0.03
CA LYS A 63 18.30 -5.11 -0.45
C LYS A 63 17.28 -4.16 0.20
N ALA A 64 17.73 -2.96 0.58
CA ALA A 64 16.83 -1.93 1.06
C ALA A 64 15.82 -1.60 -0.06
N ILE A 65 14.55 -1.92 0.16
CA ILE A 65 13.48 -1.65 -0.80
C ILE A 65 12.81 -0.34 -0.39
N HIS A 66 12.83 0.64 -1.29
CA HIS A 66 11.98 1.82 -1.17
C HIS A 66 10.52 1.39 -1.28
N ARG A 67 9.77 1.61 -0.19
CA ARG A 67 8.35 1.25 -0.13
C ARG A 67 7.53 2.42 -0.66
N LYS A 68 6.45 2.11 -1.37
CA LYS A 68 5.46 3.13 -1.74
C LYS A 68 4.84 3.68 -0.47
N THR A 69 4.79 4.99 -0.37
CA THR A 69 4.21 5.73 0.76
C THR A 69 3.21 6.71 0.20
N VAL A 70 2.05 6.81 0.85
CA VAL A 70 1.08 7.87 0.60
C VAL A 70 1.16 8.80 1.80
N ASP A 71 1.91 9.88 1.65
CA ASP A 71 2.10 10.87 2.71
C ASP A 71 1.22 12.09 2.45
N TYR A 72 0.38 12.43 3.43
CA TYR A 72 -0.47 13.62 3.40
C TYR A 72 0.23 14.87 3.95
N ASN A 73 1.36 14.71 4.66
CA ASN A 73 2.11 15.82 5.26
C ASN A 73 2.46 16.92 4.26
N PRO A 74 3.07 16.65 3.09
CA PRO A 74 3.40 17.73 2.14
C PRO A 74 2.16 18.49 1.69
N SER A 75 1.02 17.82 1.52
CA SER A 75 -0.23 18.49 1.13
C SER A 75 -0.79 19.38 2.24
N VAL A 76 -0.71 18.93 3.50
CA VAL A 76 -1.14 19.71 4.66
C VAL A 76 -0.22 20.91 4.88
N ILE A 77 1.10 20.73 4.78
CA ILE A 77 2.09 21.80 4.88
C ILE A 77 1.84 22.85 3.80
N HIS A 78 1.72 22.43 2.54
CA HIS A 78 1.43 23.33 1.42
C HIS A 78 0.10 24.10 1.63
N TYR A 79 -0.92 23.47 2.21
CA TYR A 79 -2.15 24.16 2.59
C TYR A 79 -1.94 25.19 3.71
N LEU A 80 -1.14 24.86 4.73
CA LEU A 80 -0.81 25.76 5.84
C LEU A 80 0.04 26.96 5.41
N GLU A 81 0.89 26.80 4.40
CA GLU A 81 1.64 27.91 3.79
C GLU A 81 0.68 28.81 2.98
N ASN A 82 -0.18 28.20 2.17
CA ASN A 82 -1.10 28.92 1.30
C ASN A 82 -2.17 29.73 2.03
N ARG A 83 -2.68 29.24 3.16
CA ARG A 83 -3.74 29.95 3.94
C ARG A 83 -3.30 31.29 4.52
N VAL A 84 -2.00 31.60 4.53
CA VAL A 84 -1.48 32.89 5.02
C VAL A 84 -1.88 34.01 4.06
N PHE A 85 -1.90 33.74 2.75
CA PHE A 85 -2.15 34.76 1.71
C PHE A 85 -3.38 34.46 0.84
N GLN A 86 -3.89 33.23 0.82
CA GLN A 86 -5.13 32.86 0.15
C GLN A 86 -6.31 33.08 1.10
N ARG A 87 -7.17 34.08 0.82
CA ARG A 87 -8.33 34.38 1.66
C ARG A 87 -9.44 33.37 1.45
N ASP A 88 -9.65 32.99 0.19
CA ASP A 88 -10.69 32.07 -0.22
C ASP A 88 -10.23 31.22 -1.42
N ARG A 89 -11.19 30.47 -1.99
CA ARG A 89 -10.96 29.56 -3.12
C ARG A 89 -10.62 30.27 -4.42
N ARG A 90 -10.93 31.57 -4.56
CA ARG A 90 -10.68 32.38 -5.77
C ARG A 90 -9.21 32.78 -5.87
N ASP A 91 -8.55 32.99 -4.73
CA ASP A 91 -7.12 33.28 -4.64
C ASP A 91 -6.24 32.05 -4.91
N ARG A 92 -6.83 30.85 -4.89
CA ARG A 92 -6.11 29.59 -5.07
C ARG A 92 -5.71 29.37 -6.53
N ARG A 93 -4.40 29.13 -6.74
CA ARG A 93 -3.85 28.75 -8.04
C ARG A 93 -4.38 27.39 -8.52
N ALA A 94 -4.66 27.27 -9.81
CA ALA A 94 -5.03 26.00 -10.42
C ALA A 94 -3.82 25.04 -10.44
N ILE A 95 -4.05 23.81 -9.99
CA ILE A 95 -3.06 22.73 -10.08
C ILE A 95 -3.08 22.22 -11.52
N GLN A 96 -1.94 22.26 -12.19
CA GLN A 96 -1.82 21.77 -13.55
C GLN A 96 -1.82 20.24 -13.61
N PRO A 97 -2.35 19.63 -14.67
CA PRO A 97 -2.40 18.18 -14.84
C PRO A 97 -1.03 17.61 -15.27
N ASP A 98 0.03 17.94 -14.53
CA ASP A 98 1.39 17.47 -14.76
C ASP A 98 2.01 16.90 -13.48
N ALA A 99 2.90 15.90 -13.63
CA ALA A 99 3.50 15.20 -12.50
C ALA A 99 4.35 16.13 -11.61
N THR A 100 4.91 17.20 -12.16
CA THR A 100 5.67 18.21 -11.41
C THR A 100 4.81 18.92 -10.36
N TYR A 101 3.50 19.00 -10.57
CA TYR A 101 2.57 19.66 -9.65
C TYR A 101 2.09 18.77 -8.51
N ALA A 102 2.63 17.55 -8.36
CA ALA A 102 2.28 16.65 -7.25
C ALA A 102 2.54 17.28 -5.87
N ALA A 103 3.57 18.12 -5.74
CA ALA A 103 3.87 18.83 -4.50
C ALA A 103 2.83 19.93 -4.18
N HIS A 104 2.10 20.42 -5.18
CA HIS A 104 1.08 21.47 -5.01
C HIS A 104 -0.30 20.91 -4.65
N LEU A 105 -0.43 19.59 -4.48
CA LEU A 105 -1.66 18.99 -3.99
C LEU A 105 -2.01 19.53 -2.61
N MET A 106 -3.31 19.69 -2.36
CA MET A 106 -3.83 20.09 -1.06
C MET A 106 -4.78 19.01 -0.56
N PRO A 107 -4.97 18.87 0.77
CA PRO A 107 -5.91 17.92 1.33
C PRO A 107 -7.34 18.22 0.86
N PRO A 108 -8.23 17.21 0.82
CA PRO A 108 -9.62 17.41 0.44
C PRO A 108 -10.36 18.49 1.23
N SER A 109 -10.04 18.64 2.51
CA SER A 109 -10.57 19.69 3.39
C SER A 109 -10.28 21.11 2.91
N ALA A 110 -9.24 21.32 2.09
CA ALA A 110 -8.87 22.60 1.52
C ALA A 110 -9.50 22.88 0.14
N MET A 111 -10.16 21.90 -0.49
CA MET A 111 -10.88 22.11 -1.75
C MET A 111 -12.32 21.61 -1.70
N LEU A 112 -13.05 22.07 -0.69
CA LEU A 112 -14.47 21.76 -0.52
C LEU A 112 -15.37 22.25 -1.69
N ASP A 113 -14.89 23.13 -2.57
CA ASP A 113 -15.55 23.49 -3.84
C ASP A 113 -15.48 22.41 -4.91
N LYS A 114 -14.44 21.58 -4.86
CA LYS A 114 -14.10 20.61 -5.90
C LYS A 114 -14.07 19.21 -5.28
N PRO A 115 -15.25 18.62 -4.97
CA PRO A 115 -15.33 17.31 -4.30
C PRO A 115 -14.72 16.18 -5.14
N MET A 116 -14.52 16.38 -6.44
CA MET A 116 -13.83 15.41 -7.30
C MET A 116 -12.39 15.10 -6.88
N ASN A 117 -11.77 15.95 -6.06
CA ASN A 117 -10.41 15.73 -5.57
C ASN A 117 -10.27 14.51 -4.64
N CYS A 118 -11.37 14.02 -4.05
CA CYS A 118 -11.37 12.88 -3.13
C CYS A 118 -11.76 11.56 -3.81
N VAL A 119 -11.85 11.53 -5.14
CA VAL A 119 -12.13 10.32 -5.90
C VAL A 119 -10.86 9.47 -6.01
N THR A 120 -10.78 8.39 -5.23
CA THR A 120 -9.55 7.61 -5.02
C THR A 120 -9.46 6.40 -5.95
N THR A 121 -9.25 6.64 -7.25
CA THR A 121 -9.15 5.57 -8.28
C THR A 121 -7.74 5.00 -8.44
N LYS A 122 -6.71 5.71 -7.95
CA LYS A 122 -5.31 5.26 -8.04
C LYS A 122 -5.04 4.15 -7.03
N PHE A 123 -4.83 2.93 -7.53
CA PHE A 123 -4.42 1.80 -6.71
C PHE A 123 -3.03 2.02 -6.09
N VAL A 124 -2.92 1.80 -4.78
CA VAL A 124 -1.67 1.98 -4.02
C VAL A 124 -1.02 0.65 -3.70
N ARG A 125 -1.74 -0.22 -2.98
CA ARG A 125 -1.18 -1.45 -2.41
C ARG A 125 -2.26 -2.48 -2.10
N THR A 126 -1.90 -3.75 -2.24
CA THR A 126 -2.59 -4.88 -1.64
C THR A 126 -1.84 -5.31 -0.39
N SER A 127 -2.52 -5.36 0.75
CA SER A 127 -1.98 -5.83 2.03
C SER A 127 -2.65 -7.13 2.41
N THR A 128 -1.85 -8.19 2.60
CA THR A 128 -2.35 -9.54 2.88
C THR A 128 -1.56 -10.18 4.00
N ASN A 129 -2.25 -10.93 4.87
CA ASN A 129 -1.61 -11.77 5.87
C ASN A 129 -1.04 -13.04 5.26
N LYS A 130 -0.15 -13.70 6.02
CA LYS A 130 0.39 -15.03 5.67
C LYS A 130 -0.75 -16.06 5.59
N PHE A 131 -1.60 -16.09 6.61
CA PHE A 131 -2.83 -16.86 6.61
C PHE A 131 -3.96 -15.98 6.08
N ARG A 132 -4.64 -16.45 5.04
CA ARG A 132 -5.67 -15.69 4.35
C ARG A 132 -7.04 -16.10 4.86
N CYS A 133 -7.65 -15.17 5.59
CA CYS A 133 -9.05 -15.24 5.99
C CYS A 133 -9.82 -14.10 5.28
N PRO A 134 -11.10 -14.30 4.93
CA PRO A 134 -11.97 -13.21 4.51
C PRO A 134 -11.99 -12.05 5.53
N ILE A 135 -11.92 -10.81 5.04
CA ILE A 135 -12.03 -9.60 5.86
C ILE A 135 -13.47 -9.09 5.77
N PHE A 136 -14.11 -8.88 6.92
CA PHE A 136 -15.50 -8.43 6.99
C PHE A 136 -15.64 -6.96 7.35
N CYS A 137 -14.69 -6.42 8.10
CA CYS A 137 -14.73 -5.03 8.55
C CYS A 137 -13.35 -4.38 8.48
N LEU A 138 -13.37 -3.05 8.35
CA LEU A 138 -12.19 -2.22 8.22
C LEU A 138 -12.48 -0.86 8.87
N ALA A 139 -11.54 -0.38 9.68
CA ALA A 139 -11.64 0.92 10.33
C ALA A 139 -10.26 1.58 10.46
N TRP A 140 -10.20 2.88 10.24
CA TRP A 140 -9.02 3.68 10.56
C TRP A 140 -9.03 4.04 12.04
N THR A 141 -7.85 4.11 12.68
CA THR A 141 -7.76 4.79 13.96
C THR A 141 -8.15 6.26 13.77
N PRO A 142 -8.80 6.93 14.74
CA PRO A 142 -9.25 8.31 14.58
C PRO A 142 -8.12 9.30 14.24
N GLU A 143 -6.89 9.00 14.68
CA GLU A 143 -5.68 9.76 14.35
C GLU A 143 -5.12 9.47 12.94
N GLY A 144 -5.62 8.46 12.22
CA GLY A 144 -5.16 8.07 10.89
C GLY A 144 -3.82 7.32 10.85
N ARG A 145 -3.21 7.04 12.01
CA ARG A 145 -1.91 6.37 12.11
C ARG A 145 -1.94 4.91 11.67
N ARG A 146 -3.07 4.23 11.88
CA ARG A 146 -3.22 2.80 11.64
C ARG A 146 -4.55 2.47 11.01
N LEU A 147 -4.55 1.41 10.22
CA LEU A 147 -5.73 0.78 9.66
C LEU A 147 -5.94 -0.58 10.32
N VAL A 148 -7.13 -0.83 10.83
CA VAL A 148 -7.52 -2.07 11.49
C VAL A 148 -8.45 -2.85 10.56
N THR A 149 -8.18 -4.15 10.38
CA THR A 149 -9.05 -5.07 9.63
C THR A 149 -9.47 -6.24 10.50
N GLY A 150 -10.77 -6.53 10.56
CA GLY A 150 -11.31 -7.71 11.25
C GLY A 150 -11.54 -8.87 10.27
N ALA A 151 -10.92 -10.00 10.57
CA ALA A 151 -11.00 -11.21 9.77
C ALA A 151 -12.04 -12.20 10.30
N SER A 152 -12.48 -13.14 9.45
CA SER A 152 -13.38 -14.23 9.85
C SER A 152 -12.83 -15.15 10.95
N SER A 153 -11.51 -15.15 11.15
CA SER A 153 -10.83 -15.88 12.23
C SER A 153 -11.02 -15.24 13.61
N GLY A 154 -11.63 -14.06 13.71
CA GLY A 154 -11.70 -13.28 14.95
C GLY A 154 -10.45 -12.43 15.21
N GLU A 155 -9.51 -12.39 14.26
CA GLU A 155 -8.26 -11.64 14.41
C GLU A 155 -8.39 -10.20 13.91
N PHE A 156 -7.72 -9.27 14.61
CA PHE A 156 -7.52 -7.90 14.16
C PHE A 156 -6.11 -7.72 13.63
N THR A 157 -5.98 -7.32 12.37
CA THR A 157 -4.68 -6.95 11.81
C THR A 157 -4.54 -5.44 11.75
N LEU A 158 -3.42 -4.93 12.27
CA LEU A 158 -3.07 -3.52 12.26
C LEU A 158 -2.04 -3.26 11.17
N TRP A 159 -2.39 -2.33 10.27
CA TRP A 159 -1.57 -1.87 9.17
C TRP A 159 -1.11 -0.44 9.40
N ASN A 160 0.12 -0.12 9.00
CA ASN A 160 0.64 1.23 9.05
C ASN A 160 -0.13 2.16 8.10
N GLY A 161 -0.51 3.36 8.57
CA GLY A 161 -1.37 4.25 7.81
C GLY A 161 -0.77 4.94 6.60
N LEU A 162 0.55 5.14 6.58
CA LEU A 162 1.24 5.82 5.47
C LEU A 162 1.79 4.83 4.45
N THR A 163 2.28 3.69 4.93
CA THR A 163 3.04 2.72 4.12
C THR A 163 2.30 1.40 3.89
N PHE A 164 1.19 1.16 4.59
CA PHE A 164 0.40 -0.08 4.55
C PHE A 164 1.21 -1.35 4.85
N ASN A 165 2.26 -1.22 5.66
CA ASN A 165 3.03 -2.35 6.16
C ASN A 165 2.29 -3.05 7.30
N PHE A 166 2.51 -4.36 7.42
CA PHE A 166 2.08 -5.11 8.60
C PHE A 166 2.77 -4.53 9.85
N GLU A 167 2.00 -4.21 10.88
CA GLU A 167 2.54 -3.84 12.19
C GLU A 167 2.38 -4.99 13.18
N THR A 168 1.13 -5.40 13.44
CA THR A 168 0.85 -6.47 14.39
C THR A 168 -0.50 -7.12 14.11
N ILE A 169 -0.74 -8.25 14.77
CA ILE A 169 -2.01 -8.94 14.82
C ILE A 169 -2.43 -9.11 16.28
N LEU A 170 -3.70 -8.87 16.56
CA LEU A 170 -4.32 -9.09 17.85
C LEU A 170 -5.31 -10.24 17.70
N GLN A 171 -5.27 -11.16 18.66
CA GLN A 171 -6.19 -12.28 18.77
C GLN A 171 -7.02 -12.05 20.03
N VAL A 172 -8.32 -12.29 19.94
CA VAL A 172 -9.24 -12.30 21.07
C VAL A 172 -9.43 -13.72 21.55
#